data_AF-A0A9P5GP97-F1
#
_entry.id   AF-A0A9P5GP97-F1
#
_cell.length_a   1.000
_cell.length_b   1.000
_cell.length_c   1.000
_cell.angle_alpha   90.00
_cell.angle_beta   90.00
_cell.angle_gamma   90.00
#
_symmetry.space_group_name_H-M   'P 1'
#
loop_
_entity.id
_entity.type
_entity.pdbx_description
1 polymer ?
#
loop_
_entity_poly.entity_id
_entity_poly.type
_entity_poly.pdbx_seq_one_letter_code
_entity_poly.pdbx_strand_id
1 'polypeptide(L)'
;MGFGHHFPARVWSDEETRDVIQTRDIGRCWQRRGLGDFAVGLRGPSTFELDNHHPTQNDGFVTLKGDDYIRVAGLNNTHIAASEWVGYAGLRDATTTSMPPREPGDPELPSWVEMIELRYGVSPKFWGQGIAQEASKAIMRWSVDERGVKRFIAETERDNSRSGKLLQKLGFTLSDTTYWKEPSELEWECAAK
;
A
#
# COMPACT_ATOMS: atom_id res chain seq x y z
N MET A 1 8.98 -12.20 0.29
CA MET A 1 8.76 -11.47 1.56
C MET A 1 9.19 -10.02 1.35
N GLY A 2 9.07 -9.11 2.34
CA GLY A 2 9.58 -7.73 2.18
C GLY A 2 11.09 -7.57 2.32
N PHE A 3 11.81 -8.66 2.64
CA PHE A 3 13.25 -8.72 2.83
C PHE A 3 13.79 -9.97 2.13
N GLY A 4 14.74 -9.79 1.21
CA GLY A 4 15.46 -10.84 0.49
C GLY A 4 16.96 -10.73 0.73
N HIS A 5 17.76 -11.57 0.07
CA HIS A 5 19.24 -11.52 0.20
C HIS A 5 19.82 -10.14 -0.13
N HIS A 6 19.19 -9.41 -1.06
CA HIS A 6 19.59 -8.06 -1.49
C HIS A 6 19.03 -6.93 -0.62
N PHE A 7 18.06 -7.23 0.26
CA PHE A 7 17.43 -6.26 1.16
C PHE A 7 17.25 -6.89 2.55
N PRO A 8 18.32 -7.04 3.34
CA PRO A 8 18.25 -7.72 4.62
C PRO A 8 17.47 -6.90 5.65
N ALA A 9 16.86 -7.60 6.62
CA ALA A 9 16.27 -6.95 7.77
C ALA A 9 17.35 -6.14 8.52
N ARG A 10 17.05 -4.87 8.80
CA ARG A 10 17.91 -3.97 9.57
C ARG A 10 17.18 -3.50 10.81
N VAL A 11 17.89 -3.40 11.93
CA VAL A 11 17.38 -2.76 13.15
C VAL A 11 17.69 -1.27 13.05
N TRP A 12 16.67 -0.43 13.20
CA TRP A 12 16.80 1.02 13.20
C TRP A 12 16.55 1.57 14.59
N SER A 13 17.26 2.63 14.94
CA SER A 13 16.91 3.47 16.09
C SER A 13 15.62 4.26 15.81
N ASP A 14 14.99 4.78 16.86
CA ASP A 14 13.82 5.66 16.73
C ASP A 14 14.11 6.91 15.90
N GLU A 15 15.34 7.45 16.02
CA GLU A 15 15.78 8.62 15.27
C GLU A 15 15.95 8.30 13.78
N GLU A 16 16.67 7.22 13.43
CA GLU A 16 16.80 6.78 12.04
C GLU A 16 15.43 6.46 11.43
N THR A 17 14.55 5.79 12.18
CA THR A 17 13.19 5.48 11.73
C THR A 17 12.39 6.75 11.45
N ARG A 18 12.45 7.73 12.36
CA ARG A 18 11.77 9.01 12.19
C ARG A 18 12.31 9.78 10.99
N ASP A 19 13.63 9.84 10.83
CA ASP A 19 14.26 10.54 9.71
C ASP A 19 13.85 9.94 8.37
N VAL A 20 13.85 8.62 8.23
CA VAL A 20 13.39 7.94 7.01
C VAL A 20 11.91 8.22 6.74
N ILE A 21 11.04 8.12 7.76
CA ILE A 21 9.61 8.41 7.59
C ILE A 21 9.40 9.87 7.14
N GLN A 22 10.09 10.81 7.76
CA GLN A 22 9.94 12.24 7.46
C GLN A 22 10.45 12.59 6.06
N THR A 23 11.65 12.14 5.71
CA THR A 23 12.33 12.56 4.48
C THR A 23 11.87 11.77 3.27
N ARG A 24 11.66 10.45 3.40
CA ARG A 24 11.29 9.57 2.29
C ARG A 24 9.78 9.44 2.16
N ASP A 25 9.11 8.93 3.19
CA ASP A 25 7.71 8.51 3.08
C ASP A 25 6.77 9.72 3.05
N ILE A 26 6.97 10.69 3.96
CA ILE A 26 6.20 11.93 4.01
C ILE A 26 6.67 12.91 2.93
N GLY A 27 7.96 13.23 2.90
CA GLY A 27 8.48 14.28 2.01
C GLY A 27 8.35 13.96 0.52
N ARG A 28 8.72 12.74 0.10
CA ARG A 28 8.73 12.39 -1.34
C ARG A 28 7.38 11.88 -1.84
N CYS A 29 6.62 11.18 -1.00
CA CYS A 29 5.35 10.57 -1.41
C CYS A 29 4.14 11.37 -0.91
N TRP A 30 3.96 11.47 0.42
CA TRP A 30 2.71 12.01 0.97
C TRP A 30 2.51 13.49 0.67
N GLN A 31 3.49 14.34 0.96
CA GLN A 31 3.36 15.78 0.71
C GLN A 31 3.21 16.10 -0.77
N ARG A 32 3.89 15.32 -1.64
CA ARG A 32 3.90 15.56 -3.08
C ARG A 32 2.64 15.07 -3.79
N ARG A 33 2.15 13.88 -3.43
CA ARG A 33 1.09 13.17 -4.16
C ARG A 33 -0.15 12.88 -3.32
N GLY A 34 -0.08 13.08 -2.01
CA GLY A 34 -1.11 12.63 -1.08
C GLY A 34 -1.26 11.11 -1.07
N LEU A 35 -0.18 10.37 -1.36
CA LEU A 35 -0.08 8.90 -1.36
C LEU A 35 0.95 8.45 -0.32
N GLY A 36 0.80 7.24 0.21
CA GLY A 36 1.75 6.71 1.17
C GLY A 36 1.40 5.31 1.64
N ASP A 37 2.09 4.90 2.69
CA ASP A 37 1.86 3.62 3.35
C ASP A 37 0.84 3.77 4.47
N PHE A 38 -0.13 2.86 4.48
CA PHE A 38 -1.17 2.81 5.49
C PHE A 38 -0.92 1.63 6.42
N ALA A 39 -0.98 1.89 7.72
CA ALA A 39 -1.00 0.84 8.72
C ALA A 39 -2.30 0.03 8.60
N VAL A 40 -2.18 -1.30 8.68
CA VAL A 40 -3.32 -2.22 8.66
C VAL A 40 -3.48 -2.79 10.06
N GLY A 41 -4.63 -2.52 10.67
CA GLY A 41 -4.98 -2.98 12.01
C GLY A 41 -6.26 -3.79 12.03
N LEU A 42 -6.29 -4.83 12.86
CA LEU A 42 -7.52 -5.51 13.23
C LEU A 42 -8.17 -4.74 14.37
N ARG A 43 -9.38 -4.25 14.10
CA ARG A 43 -10.16 -3.55 15.12
C ARG A 43 -10.57 -4.55 16.20
N GLY A 44 -10.38 -4.17 17.46
CA GLY A 44 -10.92 -4.92 18.59
C GLY A 44 -12.45 -5.01 18.58
N PRO A 45 -13.06 -5.78 19.50
CA PRO A 45 -14.52 -5.85 19.62
C PRO A 45 -15.08 -4.44 19.83
N SER A 46 -15.82 -3.94 18.85
CA SER A 46 -16.47 -2.63 18.93
C SER A 46 -17.96 -2.81 19.12
N THR A 47 -18.57 -2.04 20.00
CA THR A 47 -20.03 -1.86 20.13
C THR A 47 -20.63 -1.06 18.96
N PHE A 48 -19.89 -0.91 17.85
CA PHE A 48 -20.27 -0.11 16.71
C PHE A 48 -21.18 -0.91 15.77
N GLU A 49 -22.47 -0.59 15.78
CA GLU A 49 -23.34 -0.84 14.64
C GLU A 49 -23.08 0.27 13.61
N LEU A 50 -22.81 -0.10 12.36
CA LEU A 50 -22.91 0.85 11.25
C LEU A 50 -24.38 1.29 11.20
N ASP A 51 -24.71 2.44 11.78
CA ASP A 51 -26.00 3.06 11.55
C ASP A 51 -26.25 3.10 10.03
N ASN A 52 -27.45 2.70 9.61
CA ASN A 52 -27.87 2.57 8.21
C ASN A 52 -27.79 3.87 7.37
N HIS A 53 -27.21 4.96 7.89
CA HIS A 53 -26.86 6.14 7.11
C HIS A 53 -25.60 5.88 6.28
N HIS A 54 -25.82 5.32 5.09
CA HIS A 54 -24.79 4.90 4.14
C HIS A 54 -23.93 6.09 3.66
N PRO A 55 -22.68 6.23 4.09
CA PRO A 55 -21.70 6.99 3.32
C PRO A 55 -21.42 6.15 2.08
N THR A 56 -21.81 6.64 0.90
CA THR A 56 -21.57 6.04 -0.43
C THR A 56 -20.97 4.63 -0.40
N GLN A 57 -21.82 3.61 -0.25
CA GLN A 57 -21.40 2.21 -0.35
C GLN A 57 -20.91 1.97 -1.78
N ASN A 58 -19.61 2.05 -1.99
CA ASN A 58 -18.95 1.46 -3.13
C ASN A 58 -18.16 0.27 -2.61
N ASP A 59 -18.54 -0.93 -3.06
CA ASP A 59 -17.68 -2.12 -3.01
C ASP A 59 -17.18 -2.61 -1.64
N GLY A 60 -17.88 -2.27 -0.56
CA GLY A 60 -17.71 -2.90 0.77
C GLY A 60 -16.64 -2.29 1.68
N PHE A 61 -16.11 -1.10 1.39
CA PHE A 61 -15.25 -0.35 2.31
C PHE A 61 -15.75 1.09 2.47
N VAL A 62 -15.43 1.73 3.61
CA VAL A 62 -15.91 3.07 3.97
C VAL A 62 -14.72 3.95 4.31
N THR A 63 -14.62 5.12 3.69
CA THR A 63 -13.67 6.16 4.10
C THR A 63 -14.33 7.06 5.14
N LEU A 64 -13.76 7.08 6.36
CA LEU A 64 -14.23 7.94 7.44
C LEU A 64 -13.47 9.26 7.42
N LYS A 65 -14.19 10.38 7.55
CA LYS A 65 -13.63 11.74 7.60
C LYS A 65 -14.32 12.53 8.72
N GLY A 66 -13.63 13.54 9.26
CA GLY A 66 -14.22 14.47 10.25
C GLY A 66 -14.85 13.77 11.45
N ASP A 67 -16.11 14.08 11.73
CA ASP A 67 -16.86 13.54 12.87
C ASP A 67 -17.06 12.02 12.80
N ASP A 68 -17.20 11.46 11.59
CA ASP A 68 -17.29 10.00 11.41
C ASP A 68 -15.98 9.31 11.81
N TYR A 69 -14.84 9.94 11.50
CA TYR A 69 -13.54 9.46 11.96
C TYR A 69 -13.43 9.58 13.48
N ILE A 70 -13.74 10.74 14.07
CA ILE A 70 -13.64 10.94 15.53
C ILE A 70 -14.52 9.93 16.29
N ARG A 71 -15.73 9.67 15.77
CA ARG A 71 -16.66 8.68 16.34
C ARG A 71 -16.04 7.28 16.41
N VAL A 72 -15.30 6.87 15.37
CA VAL A 72 -14.69 5.53 15.30
C VAL A 72 -13.33 5.48 15.99
N ALA A 73 -12.50 6.50 15.79
CA ALA A 73 -11.15 6.60 16.35
C ALA A 73 -11.14 6.83 17.87
N GLY A 74 -12.23 7.39 18.41
CA GLY A 74 -12.28 7.93 19.75
C GLY A 74 -11.54 9.27 19.84
N LEU A 75 -11.88 10.05 20.88
CA LEU A 75 -11.13 11.27 21.19
C LEU A 75 -9.64 10.91 21.38
N ASN A 76 -8.76 11.68 20.74
CA ASN A 76 -7.31 11.45 20.72
C ASN A 76 -6.89 10.04 20.24
N ASN A 77 -7.64 9.42 19.33
CA ASN A 77 -7.37 8.09 18.76
C ASN A 77 -7.35 6.94 19.78
N THR A 78 -7.99 7.11 20.94
CA THR A 78 -8.00 6.13 22.04
C THR A 78 -8.57 4.77 21.65
N HIS A 79 -9.55 4.70 20.75
CA HIS A 79 -10.12 3.43 20.30
C HIS A 79 -9.26 2.77 19.21
N ILE A 80 -8.62 3.56 18.33
CA ILE A 80 -7.65 3.02 17.37
C ILE A 80 -6.41 2.47 18.07
N ALA A 81 -5.98 3.08 19.19
CA ALA A 81 -4.86 2.60 19.99
C ALA A 81 -5.08 1.19 20.57
N ALA A 82 -6.33 0.74 20.70
CA ALA A 82 -6.67 -0.62 21.12
C ALA A 82 -6.65 -1.65 19.97
N SER A 83 -6.41 -1.22 18.73
CA SER A 83 -6.34 -2.13 17.56
C SER A 83 -5.03 -2.90 17.55
N GLU A 84 -5.10 -4.13 17.07
CA GLU A 84 -3.88 -4.92 16.83
C GLU A 84 -3.33 -4.57 15.45
N TRP A 85 -2.16 -3.95 15.40
CA TRP A 85 -1.47 -3.63 14.15
C TRP A 85 -0.85 -4.89 13.57
N VAL A 86 -1.34 -5.32 12.40
CA VAL A 86 -0.99 -6.62 11.80
C VAL A 86 -0.16 -6.50 10.54
N GLY A 87 -0.04 -5.31 9.96
CA GLY A 87 0.70 -5.09 8.73
C GLY A 87 0.58 -3.69 8.17
N TYR A 88 0.83 -3.59 6.87
CA TYR A 88 0.69 -2.38 6.09
C TYR A 88 0.24 -2.70 4.66
N ALA A 89 -0.35 -1.70 4.01
CA ALA A 89 -0.56 -1.66 2.58
C ALA A 89 -0.28 -0.22 2.11
N GLY A 90 0.48 -0.06 1.03
CA GLY A 90 0.97 1.24 0.60
C GLY A 90 0.88 1.44 -0.89
N LEU A 91 0.74 2.70 -1.28
CA LEU A 91 0.78 3.17 -2.65
C LEU A 91 1.83 4.24 -2.76
N ARG A 92 2.78 4.06 -3.68
CA ARG A 92 3.93 4.96 -3.82
C ARG A 92 4.13 5.40 -5.26
N ASP A 93 4.56 6.65 -5.46
CA ASP A 93 5.00 7.14 -6.77
C ASP A 93 6.37 6.53 -7.10
N ALA A 94 6.34 5.45 -7.87
CA ALA A 94 7.52 4.63 -8.17
C ALA A 94 8.64 5.44 -8.81
N THR A 95 8.29 6.50 -9.56
CA THR A 95 9.24 7.39 -10.24
C THR A 95 10.13 8.18 -9.27
N THR A 96 9.79 8.21 -7.97
CA THR A 96 10.49 8.99 -6.95
C THR A 96 10.90 8.21 -5.71
N THR A 97 10.29 7.05 -5.46
CA THR A 97 10.46 6.32 -4.19
C THR A 97 10.93 4.88 -4.33
N SER A 98 10.71 4.25 -5.49
CA SER A 98 10.76 2.78 -5.57
C SER A 98 11.69 2.27 -6.67
N MET A 99 11.81 2.99 -7.78
CA MET A 99 12.69 2.60 -8.88
C MET A 99 14.15 2.93 -8.59
N PRO A 100 15.10 2.13 -9.15
CA PRO A 100 16.52 2.47 -9.13
C PRO A 100 16.81 3.78 -9.90
N PRO A 101 18.00 4.39 -9.71
CA PRO A 101 18.43 5.53 -10.50
C PRO A 101 18.36 5.25 -12.01
N ARG A 102 17.97 6.27 -12.75
CA ARG A 102 17.80 6.22 -14.21
C ARG A 102 19.16 6.27 -14.91
N GLU A 103 19.31 5.46 -15.95
CA GLU A 103 20.53 5.36 -16.75
C GLU A 103 20.32 5.92 -18.17
N PRO A 104 21.38 6.38 -18.85
CA PRO A 104 21.29 6.74 -20.26
C PRO A 104 20.77 5.58 -21.11
N GLY A 105 19.70 5.82 -21.86
CA GLY A 105 19.05 4.81 -22.71
C GLY A 105 17.81 4.18 -22.09
N ASP A 106 17.49 4.42 -20.81
CA ASP A 106 16.23 3.97 -20.24
C ASP A 106 15.03 4.64 -20.97
N PRO A 107 13.96 3.90 -21.30
CA PRO A 107 12.80 4.43 -22.01
C PRO A 107 12.04 5.44 -21.17
N GLU A 108 11.44 6.45 -21.78
CA GLU A 108 10.65 7.47 -21.05
C GLU A 108 9.57 6.83 -20.16
N LEU A 109 9.40 7.38 -18.96
CA LEU A 109 8.41 6.87 -18.01
C LEU A 109 7.02 7.43 -18.32
N PRO A 110 5.97 6.61 -18.16
CA PRO A 110 4.60 7.10 -18.12
C PRO A 110 4.40 8.16 -17.02
N SER A 111 3.24 8.83 -17.05
CA SER A 111 2.86 9.76 -16.00
C SER A 111 2.82 9.06 -14.63
N TRP A 112 3.09 9.81 -13.55
CA TRP A 112 3.11 9.26 -12.19
C TRP A 112 1.79 8.56 -11.80
N VAL A 113 0.65 9.01 -12.33
CA VAL A 113 -0.67 8.37 -12.10
C VAL A 113 -0.78 6.98 -12.72
N GLU A 114 0.16 6.59 -13.57
CA GLU A 114 0.30 5.27 -14.15
C GLU A 114 1.51 4.50 -13.60
N MET A 115 2.27 5.10 -12.68
CA MET A 115 3.48 4.55 -12.07
C MET A 115 3.31 4.45 -10.56
N ILE A 116 2.15 3.95 -10.13
CA ILE A 116 1.83 3.76 -8.72
C ILE A 116 2.16 2.34 -8.30
N GLU A 117 3.18 2.20 -7.47
CA GLU A 117 3.59 0.93 -6.90
C GLU A 117 2.67 0.54 -5.74
N LEU A 118 2.06 -0.65 -5.82
CA LEU A 118 1.39 -1.31 -4.70
C LEU A 118 2.39 -2.13 -3.89
N ARG A 119 2.48 -1.84 -2.59
CA ARG A 119 3.22 -2.66 -1.61
C ARG A 119 2.29 -3.13 -0.50
N TYR A 120 2.57 -4.30 0.05
CA TYR A 120 1.86 -4.81 1.22
C TYR A 120 2.70 -5.80 2.00
N GLY A 121 2.41 -5.89 3.30
CA GLY A 121 3.01 -6.88 4.17
C GLY A 121 2.10 -7.12 5.37
N VAL A 122 1.87 -8.38 5.70
CA VAL A 122 1.11 -8.79 6.88
C VAL A 122 1.98 -9.76 7.68
N SER A 123 1.93 -9.63 9.01
CA SER A 123 2.64 -10.53 9.92
C SER A 123 2.26 -11.99 9.66
N PRO A 124 3.22 -12.95 9.67
CA PRO A 124 2.95 -14.35 9.38
C PRO A 124 1.83 -14.98 10.20
N LYS A 125 1.62 -14.51 11.43
CA LYS A 125 0.53 -14.96 12.33
C LYS A 125 -0.87 -14.73 11.74
N PHE A 126 -1.00 -13.78 10.82
CA PHE A 126 -2.27 -13.34 10.24
C PHE A 126 -2.43 -13.73 8.76
N TRP A 127 -1.54 -14.58 8.24
CA TRP A 127 -1.65 -15.07 6.86
C TRP A 127 -2.87 -15.97 6.67
N GLY A 128 -3.37 -16.03 5.43
CA GLY A 128 -4.51 -16.87 5.05
C GLY A 128 -5.88 -16.28 5.40
N GLN A 129 -5.93 -15.10 6.02
CA GLN A 129 -7.17 -14.46 6.47
C GLN A 129 -7.71 -13.40 5.50
N GLY A 130 -7.08 -13.19 4.34
CA GLY A 130 -7.53 -12.21 3.33
C GLY A 130 -7.14 -10.75 3.60
N ILE A 131 -6.55 -10.43 4.76
CA ILE A 131 -6.22 -9.07 5.21
C ILE A 131 -5.46 -8.24 4.17
N ALA A 132 -4.37 -8.78 3.60
CA ALA A 132 -3.59 -8.06 2.60
C ALA A 132 -4.42 -7.74 1.33
N GLN A 133 -5.27 -8.68 0.90
CA GLN A 133 -6.12 -8.47 -0.27
C GLN A 133 -7.16 -7.38 -0.01
N GLU A 134 -7.81 -7.40 1.15
CA GLU A 134 -8.80 -6.39 1.56
C GLU A 134 -8.18 -5.01 1.66
N ALA A 135 -7.07 -4.89 2.39
CA ALA A 135 -6.35 -3.63 2.56
C ALA A 135 -5.86 -3.06 1.22
N SER A 136 -5.26 -3.89 0.36
CA SER A 136 -4.81 -3.46 -0.96
C SER A 136 -5.96 -3.01 -1.86
N LYS A 137 -7.08 -3.75 -1.88
CA LYS A 137 -8.26 -3.35 -2.67
C LYS A 137 -8.80 -1.98 -2.21
N ALA A 138 -8.89 -1.77 -0.89
CA ALA A 138 -9.39 -0.52 -0.32
C ALA A 138 -8.51 0.69 -0.72
N ILE A 139 -7.19 0.59 -0.54
CA ILE A 139 -6.30 1.72 -0.87
C ILE A 139 -6.18 1.96 -2.37
N MET A 140 -6.17 0.90 -3.19
CA MET A 140 -6.18 1.04 -4.65
C MET A 140 -7.40 1.83 -5.08
N ARG A 141 -8.59 1.43 -4.62
CA ARG A 141 -9.83 2.11 -5.00
C ARG A 141 -9.87 3.55 -4.49
N TRP A 142 -9.52 3.78 -3.23
CA TRP A 142 -9.39 5.13 -2.68
C TRP A 142 -8.48 6.01 -3.55
N SER A 143 -7.35 5.50 -4.02
CA SER A 143 -6.42 6.27 -4.86
C SER A 143 -6.96 6.58 -6.25
N VAL A 144 -7.78 5.71 -6.82
CA VAL A 144 -8.48 6.00 -8.09
C VAL A 144 -9.44 7.18 -7.86
N ASP A 145 -10.29 7.07 -6.85
CA ASP A 145 -11.34 8.05 -6.57
C ASP A 145 -10.78 9.41 -6.14
N GLU A 146 -9.71 9.43 -5.32
CA GLU A 146 -9.23 10.64 -4.65
C GLU A 146 -7.94 11.21 -5.25
N ARG A 147 -7.23 10.45 -6.09
CA ARG A 147 -5.94 10.87 -6.71
C ARG A 147 -5.90 10.70 -8.22
N GLY A 148 -6.93 10.10 -8.83
CA GLY A 148 -7.00 9.89 -10.27
C GLY A 148 -5.96 8.89 -10.79
N VAL A 149 -5.58 7.90 -9.96
CA VAL A 149 -4.68 6.82 -10.37
C VAL A 149 -5.31 6.04 -11.53
N LYS A 150 -4.50 5.77 -12.55
CA LYS A 150 -4.92 5.13 -13.81
C LYS A 150 -4.33 3.74 -14.01
N ARG A 151 -3.15 3.48 -13.44
CA ARG A 151 -2.48 2.17 -13.52
C ARG A 151 -1.63 1.94 -12.28
N PHE A 152 -1.69 0.72 -11.80
CA PHE A 152 -0.88 0.23 -10.70
C PHE A 152 0.20 -0.70 -11.25
N ILE A 153 1.35 -0.66 -10.61
CA ILE A 153 2.47 -1.57 -10.84
C ILE A 153 2.87 -2.23 -9.51
N ALA A 154 3.54 -3.37 -9.58
CA ALA A 154 4.10 -4.04 -8.41
C ALA A 154 5.25 -4.97 -8.83
N GLU A 155 6.11 -5.31 -7.88
CA GLU A 155 7.14 -6.34 -8.04
C GLU A 155 6.93 -7.46 -7.02
N THR A 156 7.37 -8.67 -7.36
CA THR A 156 7.46 -9.80 -6.42
C THR A 156 8.67 -10.66 -6.73
N GLU A 157 9.36 -11.18 -5.72
CA GLU A 157 10.31 -12.28 -5.90
C GLU A 157 9.65 -13.46 -6.67
N ARG A 158 10.35 -14.06 -7.64
CA ARG A 158 9.82 -15.15 -8.47
C ARG A 158 9.32 -16.35 -7.67
N ASP A 159 9.95 -16.64 -6.53
CA ASP A 159 9.59 -17.74 -5.63
C ASP A 159 8.41 -17.42 -4.70
N ASN A 160 8.05 -16.13 -4.58
CA ASN A 160 6.97 -15.65 -3.73
C ASN A 160 5.59 -15.81 -4.41
N SER A 161 5.24 -17.07 -4.69
CA SER A 161 3.97 -17.46 -5.33
C SER A 161 2.74 -16.99 -4.57
N ARG A 162 2.82 -16.75 -3.26
CA ARG A 162 1.71 -16.21 -2.45
C ARG A 162 1.38 -14.78 -2.84
N SER A 163 2.41 -13.93 -2.99
CA SER A 163 2.24 -12.54 -3.42
C SER A 163 1.74 -12.45 -4.85
N GLY A 164 2.31 -13.26 -5.77
CA GLY A 164 1.84 -13.31 -7.15
C GLY A 164 0.36 -13.72 -7.27
N LYS A 165 -0.08 -14.74 -6.52
CA LYS A 165 -1.51 -15.14 -6.47
C LYS A 165 -2.40 -14.04 -5.91
N LEU A 166 -1.92 -13.25 -4.95
CA LEU A 166 -2.67 -12.11 -4.41
C LEU A 166 -2.82 -11.02 -5.48
N LEU A 167 -1.74 -10.65 -6.17
CA LEU A 167 -1.76 -9.68 -7.26
C LEU A 167 -2.74 -10.11 -8.37
N GLN A 168 -2.73 -11.38 -8.76
CA GLN A 168 -3.70 -11.93 -9.72
C GLN A 168 -5.16 -11.76 -9.23
N LYS A 169 -5.44 -12.01 -7.95
CA LYS A 169 -6.77 -11.78 -7.36
C LYS A 169 -7.17 -10.32 -7.33
N LEU A 170 -6.21 -9.41 -7.25
CA LEU A 170 -6.43 -7.95 -7.38
C LEU A 170 -6.58 -7.50 -8.84
N GLY A 171 -6.42 -8.41 -9.81
CA GLY A 171 -6.57 -8.12 -11.24
C GLY A 171 -5.28 -7.70 -11.93
N PHE A 172 -4.12 -7.89 -11.30
CA PHE A 172 -2.83 -7.69 -11.95
C PHE A 172 -2.50 -8.83 -12.92
N THR A 173 -1.81 -8.47 -13.99
CA THR A 173 -1.17 -9.40 -14.93
C THR A 173 0.33 -9.23 -14.88
N LEU A 174 1.07 -10.24 -15.34
CA LEU A 174 2.52 -10.10 -15.54
C LEU A 174 2.78 -9.01 -16.57
N SER A 175 3.80 -8.19 -16.29
CA SER A 175 4.29 -7.13 -17.15
C SER A 175 5.62 -7.55 -17.77
N ASP A 176 5.86 -7.15 -19.02
CA ASP A 176 7.16 -7.30 -19.69
C ASP A 176 8.10 -6.12 -19.42
N THR A 177 7.75 -5.25 -18.47
CA THR A 177 8.57 -4.10 -18.06
C THR A 177 9.81 -4.55 -17.28
N THR A 178 10.79 -3.65 -17.22
CA THR A 178 12.05 -3.84 -16.48
C THR A 178 12.37 -2.58 -15.66
N TYR A 179 11.36 -2.01 -15.00
CA TYR A 179 11.50 -0.79 -14.22
C TYR A 179 12.46 -0.96 -13.03
N TRP A 180 12.43 -2.11 -12.35
CA TRP A 180 13.27 -2.35 -11.17
C TRP A 180 14.61 -3.01 -11.49
N LYS A 181 14.80 -3.47 -12.73
CA LYS A 181 16.05 -4.07 -13.22
C LYS A 181 16.54 -5.25 -12.37
N GLU A 182 15.62 -5.96 -11.70
CA GLU A 182 15.94 -7.08 -10.81
C GLU A 182 15.56 -8.42 -11.47
N PRO A 183 16.54 -9.22 -11.94
CA PRO A 183 16.26 -10.47 -12.65
C PRO A 183 15.57 -11.53 -11.78
N SER A 184 15.70 -11.46 -10.44
CA SER A 184 15.04 -12.42 -9.53
C SER A 184 13.57 -12.11 -9.27
N GLU A 185 13.05 -10.99 -9.79
CA GLU A 185 11.69 -10.51 -9.54
C GLU A 185 10.82 -10.58 -10.80
N LEU A 186 9.51 -10.54 -10.56
CA LEU A 186 8.45 -10.43 -11.56
C LEU A 186 7.82 -9.05 -11.42
N GLU A 187 7.64 -8.35 -12.54
CA GLU A 187 6.89 -7.11 -12.59
C GLU A 187 5.44 -7.39 -12.97
N TRP A 188 4.54 -6.63 -12.37
CA TRP A 188 3.10 -6.78 -12.52
C TRP A 188 2.47 -5.43 -12.83
N GLU A 189 1.39 -5.44 -13.58
CA GLU A 189 0.60 -4.24 -13.84
C GLU A 189 -0.91 -4.50 -13.79
N CYS A 190 -1.67 -3.45 -13.46
CA CYS A 190 -3.12 -3.47 -13.44
C CYS A 190 -3.67 -2.09 -13.84
N ALA A 191 -4.52 -2.05 -14.86
CA ALA A 191 -5.27 -0.83 -15.17
C ALA A 191 -6.30 -0.55 -14.06
N ALA A 192 -6.42 0.71 -13.65
CA ALA A 192 -7.43 1.14 -12.71
C ALA A 192 -8.84 0.95 -13.28
N LYS A 193 -9.80 0.61 -12.40
CA LYS A 193 -11.21 0.41 -12.73
C LYS A 193 -12.09 1.40 -11.97
#